data_AF-A0A947MPZ0-F1
#
_entry.id   AF-A0A947MPZ0-F1
#
_cell.length_a   1.000
_cell.length_b   1.000
_cell.length_c   1.000
_cell.angle_alpha   90.00
_cell.angle_beta   90.00
_cell.angle_gamma   90.00
#
_symmetry.space_group_name_H-M   'P 1'
#
loop_
_entity.id
_entity.type
_entity.pdbx_description
1 polymer ?
#
loop_
_entity_poly.entity_id
_entity_poly.type
_entity_poly.pdbx_seq_one_letter_code
_entity_poly.pdbx_strand_id
1 'polypeptide(L)'
;MMTSSTRPFLRLGLVRAAVCLHVSLVVGVFAAGCREAVPPRRAATPLPGAEPTSEVTPERSTKPTPTQPTPTQPTSTQPRSNQPTSNQLTSNPSTVPPVTGAKTDGIIDARPSCQTYCELLAQYCAVSPRVFTTLDRCMADCRHASWGPGKSGSLQQDTLGCRVAWAQAAAQDDKHCDDAGILSPACGADGALPLVSLPRFEGGTCVLGLWDSTDAPSWKGSDRARDVILGERVRKVLEARGLTLSLHDVDGGLPPEPALRSCQAVITSFYDAEMKDAAGYAAWLRAVIQSGRRVIILNDYGAFFDKTTQAWLEHPVLNAPFMALGVEYGAEWTGNGKVLSISSFDKKTFVARPDPLAASHYFRFRPVSSDVTVHLQLSRKDVPDGASAVVFTSAKGGMALSRYFETQDGAPLVDLTTFLGNALGR
;
A
#
# COMPACT_ATOMS: atom_id res chain seq x y z
N MET A 1 63.54 -21.51 37.81
CA MET A 1 62.41 -22.11 38.55
C MET A 1 61.38 -22.56 37.53
N MET A 2 61.49 -23.82 37.10
CA MET A 2 60.60 -24.94 37.46
C MET A 2 59.23 -24.84 36.75
N THR A 3 59.07 -25.51 35.59
CA THR A 3 58.35 -26.80 35.37
C THR A 3 56.82 -26.62 35.31
N SER A 4 56.00 -27.27 34.49
CA SER A 4 56.09 -28.44 33.62
C SER A 4 54.76 -28.59 32.86
N SER A 5 54.81 -29.18 31.65
CA SER A 5 53.97 -30.28 31.09
C SER A 5 52.58 -30.55 31.74
N THR A 6 51.48 -30.77 31.01
CA THR A 6 51.26 -31.91 30.10
C THR A 6 50.02 -31.73 29.21
N ARG A 7 50.08 -32.29 27.99
CA ARG A 7 48.92 -32.63 27.14
C ARG A 7 48.22 -33.91 27.65
N PRO A 8 46.97 -34.16 27.24
CA PRO A 8 46.65 -35.52 26.80
C PRO A 8 45.90 -35.62 25.46
N PHE A 9 45.87 -36.89 25.05
CA PHE A 9 45.62 -37.52 23.76
C PHE A 9 44.18 -37.52 23.21
N LEU A 10 44.15 -37.75 21.90
CA LEU A 10 43.09 -38.24 21.01
C LEU A 10 41.97 -39.09 21.66
N ARG A 11 40.74 -38.88 21.16
CA ARG A 11 39.87 -39.97 20.68
C ARG A 11 39.19 -39.58 19.37
N LEU A 12 39.54 -40.31 18.31
CA LEU A 12 38.75 -40.47 17.09
C LEU A 12 37.43 -41.19 17.45
N GLY A 13 36.30 -40.57 17.12
CA GLY A 13 35.00 -41.24 17.05
C GLY A 13 34.54 -41.26 15.60
N LEU A 14 34.70 -42.40 14.92
CA LEU A 14 33.98 -42.72 13.69
C LEU A 14 32.47 -42.67 13.97
N VAL A 15 31.73 -41.82 13.26
CA VAL A 15 30.29 -42.01 13.07
C VAL A 15 30.08 -42.51 11.65
N ARG A 16 29.73 -43.79 11.55
CA ARG A 16 29.39 -44.48 10.31
C ARG A 16 28.08 -43.92 9.75
N ALA A 17 28.11 -43.64 8.45
CA ALA A 17 26.93 -43.45 7.62
C ALA A 17 26.08 -44.72 7.60
N ALA A 18 24.76 -44.56 7.77
CA ALA A 18 23.76 -45.57 7.45
C ALA A 18 22.87 -45.01 6.34
N VAL A 19 23.14 -45.48 5.12
CA VAL A 19 22.29 -45.32 3.94
C VAL A 19 21.17 -46.35 4.06
N CYS A 20 19.94 -45.91 4.31
CA CYS A 20 18.76 -46.76 4.15
C CYS A 20 18.28 -46.67 2.70
N LEU A 21 18.73 -47.63 1.90
CA LEU A 21 18.20 -47.96 0.59
C LEU A 21 16.88 -48.73 0.80
N HIS A 22 15.74 -48.17 0.39
CA HIS A 22 14.50 -48.94 0.25
C HIS A 22 14.37 -49.39 -1.19
N VAL A 23 14.77 -50.65 -1.41
CA VAL A 23 14.47 -51.44 -2.61
C VAL A 23 13.25 -52.27 -2.27
N SER A 24 12.10 -51.95 -2.87
CA SER A 24 10.99 -52.91 -2.99
C SER A 24 10.99 -53.43 -4.42
N LEU A 25 11.53 -54.64 -4.54
CA LEU A 25 11.49 -55.49 -5.71
C LEU A 25 10.10 -56.14 -5.77
N VAL A 26 9.31 -55.87 -6.81
CA VAL A 26 8.22 -56.77 -7.23
C VAL A 26 8.58 -57.27 -8.62
N VAL A 27 8.88 -58.56 -8.68
CA VAL A 27 9.12 -59.35 -9.88
C VAL A 27 7.76 -59.75 -10.47
N GLY A 28 7.61 -59.64 -11.80
CA GLY A 28 6.38 -60.04 -12.47
C GLY A 28 6.34 -59.91 -13.99
N VAL A 29 7.28 -60.57 -14.68
CA VAL A 29 7.15 -61.24 -16.00
C VAL A 29 6.83 -60.42 -17.27
N PHE A 30 7.77 -60.53 -18.22
CA PHE A 30 7.71 -60.14 -19.64
C PHE A 30 6.73 -61.00 -20.46
N ALA A 31 6.04 -60.38 -21.42
CA ALA A 31 5.83 -60.95 -22.75
C ALA A 31 5.62 -59.85 -23.79
N ALA A 32 6.48 -59.84 -24.81
CA ALA A 32 6.42 -59.00 -25.99
C ALA A 32 5.44 -59.59 -27.04
N GLY A 33 4.84 -58.74 -27.88
CA GLY A 33 4.07 -59.19 -29.05
C GLY A 33 3.61 -58.03 -29.93
N CYS A 34 4.08 -58.02 -31.18
CA CYS A 34 3.93 -56.98 -32.21
C CYS A 34 2.60 -57.04 -33.00
N ARG A 35 2.23 -55.89 -33.60
CA ARG A 35 1.41 -55.66 -34.83
C ARG A 35 -0.07 -56.11 -34.71
N GLU A 36 -1.08 -55.51 -35.35
CA GLU A 36 -1.21 -54.96 -36.71
C GLU A 36 -2.48 -54.06 -36.80
N ALA A 37 -2.77 -53.48 -37.97
CA ALA A 37 -3.61 -52.30 -38.17
C ALA A 37 -4.89 -52.54 -39.00
N VAL A 38 -5.85 -51.59 -38.90
CA VAL A 38 -6.90 -51.17 -39.91
C VAL A 38 -8.16 -52.09 -40.06
N PRO A 39 -9.38 -51.66 -40.52
CA PRO A 39 -10.02 -50.34 -40.77
C PRO A 39 -11.42 -50.12 -40.10
N PRO A 40 -12.09 -48.95 -40.35
CA PRO A 40 -13.43 -48.60 -39.84
C PRO A 40 -14.58 -48.83 -40.86
N ARG A 41 -15.83 -48.91 -40.36
CA ARG A 41 -17.13 -48.77 -41.09
C ARG A 41 -18.26 -48.79 -40.04
N ARG A 42 -19.43 -48.16 -40.15
CA ARG A 42 -20.06 -47.18 -41.05
C ARG A 42 -21.35 -46.75 -40.32
N ALA A 43 -21.85 -45.54 -40.60
CA ALA A 43 -23.13 -45.02 -40.12
C ALA A 43 -24.36 -45.72 -40.75
N ALA A 44 -25.48 -45.74 -40.02
CA ALA A 44 -26.84 -45.78 -40.55
C ALA A 44 -27.86 -45.23 -39.52
N THR A 45 -28.77 -44.40 -40.01
CA THR A 45 -29.91 -43.70 -39.35
C THR A 45 -31.23 -44.34 -39.91
N PRO A 46 -32.47 -43.91 -39.58
CA PRO A 46 -33.29 -44.09 -38.35
C PRO A 46 -34.73 -44.67 -38.59
N LEU A 47 -35.56 -44.65 -37.51
CA LEU A 47 -37.05 -44.63 -37.40
C LEU A 47 -37.84 -45.98 -37.47
N PRO A 48 -39.13 -46.07 -37.02
CA PRO A 48 -39.97 -45.15 -36.21
C PRO A 48 -40.79 -45.79 -35.04
N GLY A 49 -41.29 -44.92 -34.14
CA GLY A 49 -42.67 -44.84 -33.59
C GLY A 49 -43.36 -46.03 -32.91
N ALA A 50 -43.73 -45.85 -31.63
CA ALA A 50 -45.07 -46.18 -31.08
C ALA A 50 -45.19 -45.74 -29.60
N GLU A 51 -46.01 -44.72 -29.33
CA GLU A 51 -46.93 -44.67 -28.17
C GLU A 51 -48.13 -45.59 -28.48
N PRO A 52 -48.99 -46.06 -27.53
CA PRO A 52 -49.50 -45.31 -26.37
C PRO A 52 -49.87 -46.15 -25.11
N THR A 53 -50.58 -45.46 -24.20
CA THR A 53 -51.59 -45.88 -23.22
C THR A 53 -51.27 -46.01 -21.72
N SER A 54 -52.18 -45.36 -21.01
CA SER A 54 -52.35 -45.03 -19.59
C SER A 54 -52.99 -46.16 -18.77
N GLU A 55 -52.76 -46.17 -17.44
CA GLU A 55 -53.78 -46.31 -16.35
C GLU A 55 -53.05 -46.47 -14.99
N VAL A 56 -53.21 -45.54 -14.02
CA VAL A 56 -54.10 -45.59 -12.84
C VAL A 56 -53.84 -46.84 -11.96
N THR A 57 -53.39 -46.75 -10.70
CA THR A 57 -54.16 -46.52 -9.45
C THR A 57 -53.15 -46.36 -8.27
N PRO A 58 -53.51 -45.77 -7.10
CA PRO A 58 -52.59 -45.16 -6.15
C PRO A 58 -52.22 -46.06 -4.96
N GLU A 59 -51.05 -45.84 -4.36
CA GLU A 59 -50.81 -46.26 -2.98
C GLU A 59 -50.27 -45.13 -2.11
N ARG A 60 -51.02 -44.95 -1.03
CA ARG A 60 -50.79 -44.08 0.11
C ARG A 60 -49.71 -44.73 0.98
N SER A 61 -48.56 -44.08 1.16
CA SER A 61 -47.69 -44.41 2.29
C SER A 61 -47.05 -43.16 2.88
N THR A 62 -47.24 -43.05 4.18
CA THR A 62 -46.84 -41.96 5.06
C THR A 62 -45.42 -42.14 5.59
N LYS A 63 -44.69 -41.02 5.70
CA LYS A 63 -43.67 -40.70 6.74
C LYS A 63 -42.21 -41.15 6.46
N PRO A 64 -41.17 -40.48 7.03
CA PRO A 64 -40.92 -39.04 7.21
C PRO A 64 -39.62 -38.57 6.51
N THR A 65 -39.57 -37.26 6.23
CA THR A 65 -38.39 -36.50 5.78
C THR A 65 -37.23 -36.57 6.79
N PRO A 66 -35.98 -36.82 6.35
CA PRO A 66 -34.81 -36.63 7.20
C PRO A 66 -34.45 -35.14 7.26
N THR A 67 -34.57 -34.56 8.46
CA THR A 67 -34.10 -33.22 8.78
C THR A 67 -32.58 -33.17 8.68
N GLN A 68 -32.09 -32.44 7.70
CA GLN A 68 -30.67 -32.13 7.55
C GLN A 68 -30.32 -30.94 8.48
N PRO A 69 -29.28 -31.03 9.34
CA PRO A 69 -28.90 -29.91 10.19
C PRO A 69 -28.24 -28.82 9.36
N THR A 70 -28.90 -27.66 9.30
CA THR A 70 -28.33 -26.40 8.82
C THR A 70 -27.14 -25.99 9.70
N PRO A 71 -25.95 -25.70 9.13
CA PRO A 71 -24.86 -25.14 9.90
C PRO A 71 -25.20 -23.70 10.31
N THR A 72 -25.31 -23.46 11.61
CA THR A 72 -25.45 -22.14 12.21
C THR A 72 -24.18 -21.33 11.95
N GLN A 73 -24.23 -20.38 11.00
CA GLN A 73 -23.23 -19.32 10.91
C GLN A 73 -23.34 -18.43 12.16
N PRO A 74 -22.22 -18.04 12.79
CA PRO A 74 -22.24 -17.02 13.82
C PRO A 74 -22.58 -15.67 13.18
N THR A 75 -23.76 -15.15 13.52
CA THR A 75 -24.19 -13.79 13.20
C THR A 75 -23.25 -12.81 13.90
N SER A 76 -22.30 -12.27 13.15
CA SER A 76 -21.55 -11.09 13.56
C SER A 76 -22.44 -9.88 13.37
N THR A 77 -22.89 -9.30 14.48
CA THR A 77 -23.67 -8.07 14.54
C THR A 77 -22.76 -6.90 14.14
N GLN A 78 -22.66 -6.62 12.84
CA GLN A 78 -22.14 -5.34 12.39
C GLN A 78 -23.12 -4.22 12.78
N PRO A 79 -22.65 -3.10 13.34
CA PRO A 79 -23.50 -1.92 13.53
C PRO A 79 -23.95 -1.40 12.16
N ARG A 80 -25.26 -1.20 12.01
CA ARG A 80 -25.82 -0.45 10.87
C ARG A 80 -25.20 0.94 10.87
N SER A 81 -24.33 1.20 9.91
CA SER A 81 -23.96 2.55 9.52
C SER A 81 -25.21 3.24 8.99
N ASN A 82 -25.65 4.29 9.69
CA ASN A 82 -26.68 5.19 9.20
C ASN A 82 -26.07 6.01 8.06
N GLN A 83 -26.31 5.54 6.84
CA GLN A 83 -26.11 6.31 5.63
C GLN A 83 -27.10 7.48 5.64
N PRO A 84 -26.66 8.76 5.58
CA PRO A 84 -27.57 9.87 5.50
C PRO A 84 -28.32 9.82 4.16
N THR A 85 -29.64 9.82 4.22
CA THR A 85 -30.51 10.06 3.07
C THR A 85 -30.17 11.40 2.46
N SER A 86 -29.64 11.36 1.24
CA SER A 86 -29.43 12.52 0.37
C SER A 86 -30.78 13.14 0.04
N ASN A 87 -31.16 14.20 0.74
CA ASN A 87 -32.22 15.08 0.28
C ASN A 87 -31.77 15.71 -1.05
N GLN A 88 -32.51 15.41 -2.12
CA GLN A 88 -32.44 16.13 -3.38
C GLN A 88 -32.69 17.62 -3.11
N LEU A 89 -31.63 18.42 -3.09
CA LEU A 89 -31.72 19.84 -3.43
C LEU A 89 -31.63 19.93 -4.95
N THR A 90 -32.71 20.40 -5.56
CA THR A 90 -32.72 20.91 -6.92
C THR A 90 -31.66 22.00 -7.04
N SER A 91 -30.59 21.72 -7.78
CA SER A 91 -29.57 22.69 -8.14
C SER A 91 -30.14 23.69 -9.16
N ASN A 92 -30.55 24.86 -8.68
CA ASN A 92 -30.54 26.06 -9.51
C ASN A 92 -29.06 26.42 -9.77
N PRO A 93 -28.67 26.73 -11.02
CA PRO A 93 -27.34 27.25 -11.29
C PRO A 93 -27.25 28.66 -10.71
N SER A 94 -26.65 28.79 -9.53
CA SER A 94 -26.19 30.08 -9.02
C SER A 94 -25.05 30.55 -9.91
N THR A 95 -25.37 31.47 -10.81
CA THR A 95 -24.42 32.41 -11.40
C THR A 95 -23.65 33.09 -10.27
N VAL A 96 -22.41 32.67 -10.06
CA VAL A 96 -21.42 33.44 -9.30
C VAL A 96 -21.27 34.77 -10.05
N PRO A 97 -21.61 35.93 -9.45
CA PRO A 97 -21.39 37.19 -10.10
C PRO A 97 -19.88 37.36 -10.35
N PRO A 98 -19.46 37.92 -11.50
CA PRO A 98 -18.07 38.23 -11.72
C PRO A 98 -17.59 39.15 -10.59
N VAL A 99 -16.55 38.74 -9.87
CA VAL A 99 -15.87 39.58 -8.90
C VAL A 99 -15.14 40.67 -9.68
N THR A 100 -15.87 41.74 -10.00
CA THR A 100 -15.32 42.94 -10.63
C THR A 100 -14.49 43.70 -9.61
N GLY A 101 -13.17 43.62 -9.74
CA GLY A 101 -12.23 44.67 -9.33
C GLY A 101 -12.30 45.12 -7.88
N ALA A 102 -12.09 44.21 -6.92
CA ALA A 102 -11.69 44.63 -5.58
C ALA A 102 -10.26 45.20 -5.67
N LYS A 103 -10.13 46.52 -5.53
CA LYS A 103 -8.83 47.19 -5.34
C LYS A 103 -8.11 46.55 -4.15
N THR A 104 -6.98 45.89 -4.41
CA THR A 104 -6.11 45.24 -3.42
C THR A 104 -5.26 46.23 -2.61
N ASP A 105 -5.55 47.53 -2.67
CA ASP A 105 -4.74 48.61 -2.07
C ASP A 105 -4.75 48.63 -0.52
N GLY A 106 -5.26 47.60 0.16
CA GLY A 106 -5.36 47.54 1.63
C GLY A 106 -5.08 46.19 2.29
N ILE A 107 -4.66 45.14 1.56
CA ILE A 107 -4.47 43.78 2.12
C ILE A 107 -3.00 43.50 2.51
N ILE A 108 -2.07 44.45 2.32
CA ILE A 108 -0.63 44.15 2.47
C ILE A 108 -0.19 43.99 3.94
N ASP A 109 -0.93 44.56 4.91
CA ASP A 109 -0.59 44.48 6.33
C ASP A 109 -1.41 43.47 7.15
N ALA A 110 -2.35 42.75 6.52
CA ALA A 110 -3.10 41.71 7.23
C ALA A 110 -2.21 40.50 7.51
N ARG A 111 -2.21 40.04 8.77
CA ARG A 111 -1.53 38.81 9.17
C ARG A 111 -2.04 37.65 8.29
N PRO A 112 -1.16 36.86 7.66
CA PRO A 112 -1.58 35.75 6.80
C PRO A 112 -2.53 34.80 7.53
N SER A 113 -3.61 34.42 6.85
CA SER A 113 -4.65 33.53 7.38
C SER A 113 -5.05 32.48 6.35
N CYS A 114 -5.61 31.37 6.79
CA CYS A 114 -6.15 30.36 5.87
C CYS A 114 -7.22 30.95 4.93
N GLN A 115 -8.04 31.88 5.43
CA GLN A 115 -9.07 32.52 4.61
C GLN A 115 -8.42 33.27 3.44
N THR A 116 -7.46 34.15 3.73
CA THR A 116 -6.73 34.92 2.71
C THR A 116 -6.02 34.01 1.72
N TYR A 117 -5.34 32.97 2.21
CA TYR A 117 -4.65 31.99 1.36
C TYR A 117 -5.62 31.27 0.40
N CYS A 118 -6.73 30.77 0.93
CA CYS A 118 -7.69 29.99 0.15
C CYS A 118 -8.50 30.85 -0.82
N GLU A 119 -8.80 32.10 -0.48
CA GLU A 119 -9.41 33.05 -1.40
C GLU A 119 -8.48 33.39 -2.56
N LEU A 120 -7.20 33.64 -2.29
CA LEU A 120 -6.20 33.91 -3.33
C LEU A 120 -6.01 32.71 -4.25
N LEU A 121 -5.96 31.50 -3.70
CA LEU A 121 -5.91 30.28 -4.51
C LEU A 121 -7.16 30.08 -5.35
N ALA A 122 -8.35 30.26 -4.77
CA ALA A 122 -9.59 30.17 -5.53
C ALA A 122 -9.65 31.23 -6.64
N GLN A 123 -9.08 32.41 -6.40
CA GLN A 123 -9.06 33.50 -7.37
C GLN A 123 -8.08 33.27 -8.51
N TYR A 124 -6.84 32.88 -8.20
CA TYR A 124 -5.74 32.85 -9.18
C TYR A 124 -5.39 31.45 -9.69
N CYS A 125 -5.83 30.40 -9.00
CA CYS A 125 -5.47 29.01 -9.30
C CYS A 125 -6.65 28.10 -9.62
N ALA A 126 -7.83 28.65 -9.91
CA ALA A 126 -9.06 27.90 -10.20
C ALA A 126 -8.91 26.88 -11.36
N VAL A 127 -7.99 27.12 -12.30
CA VAL A 127 -7.73 26.25 -13.45
C VAL A 127 -6.68 25.16 -13.16
N SER A 128 -5.94 25.28 -12.05
CA SER A 128 -4.95 24.27 -11.70
C SER A 128 -5.63 23.08 -10.99
N PRO A 129 -5.62 21.88 -11.59
CA PRO A 129 -6.24 20.69 -10.98
C PRO A 129 -5.55 20.24 -9.68
N ARG A 130 -4.46 20.91 -9.28
CA ARG A 130 -3.56 20.50 -8.21
C ARG A 130 -3.75 21.25 -6.89
N VAL A 131 -4.64 22.26 -6.86
CA VAL A 131 -4.66 23.26 -5.76
C VAL A 131 -6.04 23.44 -5.14
N PHE A 132 -6.76 22.33 -4.93
CA PHE A 132 -8.12 22.21 -4.35
C PHE A 132 -9.29 22.42 -5.33
N THR A 133 -10.35 21.64 -5.12
CA THR A 133 -11.59 21.69 -5.92
C THR A 133 -12.63 22.65 -5.35
N THR A 134 -12.54 23.02 -4.06
CA THR A 134 -13.46 23.94 -3.38
C THR A 134 -12.76 24.76 -2.30
N LEU A 135 -13.31 25.95 -1.99
CA LEU A 135 -12.83 26.81 -0.90
C LEU A 135 -12.89 26.11 0.46
N ASP A 136 -13.97 25.37 0.73
CA ASP A 136 -14.14 24.62 1.99
C ASP A 136 -13.05 23.56 2.16
N ARG A 137 -12.69 22.85 1.09
CA ARG A 137 -11.60 21.87 1.13
C ARG A 137 -10.27 22.54 1.40
N CYS A 138 -9.98 23.66 0.73
CA CYS A 138 -8.77 24.43 1.01
C CYS A 138 -8.70 24.86 2.48
N MET A 139 -9.80 25.37 3.03
CA MET A 139 -9.85 25.84 4.41
C MET A 139 -9.62 24.72 5.42
N ALA A 140 -10.21 23.53 5.18
CA ALA A 140 -9.99 22.36 6.00
C ALA A 140 -8.51 21.92 5.97
N ASP A 141 -7.95 21.80 4.76
CA ASP A 141 -6.58 21.37 4.53
C ASP A 141 -5.56 22.37 5.11
N CYS A 142 -5.79 23.68 4.95
CA CYS A 142 -4.95 24.73 5.53
C CYS A 142 -4.95 24.70 7.06
N ARG A 143 -6.12 24.53 7.69
CA ARG A 143 -6.20 24.41 9.17
C ARG A 143 -5.51 23.16 9.66
N HIS A 144 -5.65 22.06 8.92
CA HIS A 144 -5.03 20.79 9.27
C HIS A 144 -3.50 20.84 9.20
N ALA A 145 -2.96 21.50 8.17
CA ALA A 145 -1.51 21.64 7.97
C ALA A 145 -0.80 22.39 9.12
N SER A 146 -1.54 23.08 9.98
CA SER A 146 -1.03 23.73 11.19
C SER A 146 0.15 24.69 10.94
N TRP A 147 0.17 25.32 9.76
CA TRP A 147 1.21 26.27 9.41
C TRP A 147 1.23 27.46 10.36
N GLY A 148 2.42 27.82 10.82
CA GLY A 148 2.61 29.10 11.48
C GLY A 148 2.21 30.23 10.52
N PRO A 149 1.65 31.34 11.02
CA PRO A 149 1.20 32.45 10.17
C PRO A 149 2.34 33.03 9.32
N GLY A 150 3.59 32.97 9.80
CA GLY A 150 4.74 33.55 9.12
C GLY A 150 4.64 35.08 8.99
N LYS A 151 5.60 35.66 8.26
CA LYS A 151 5.56 37.07 7.87
C LYS A 151 4.90 37.18 6.49
N SER A 152 4.00 38.17 6.32
CA SER A 152 3.39 38.44 5.01
C SER A 152 4.47 38.68 3.95
N GLY A 153 4.32 38.06 2.78
CA GLY A 153 5.30 38.14 1.68
C GLY A 153 6.61 37.35 1.91
N SER A 154 6.77 36.62 3.02
CA SER A 154 7.97 35.82 3.28
C SER A 154 7.97 34.55 2.46
N LEU A 155 8.95 34.36 1.57
CA LEU A 155 9.16 33.09 0.85
C LEU A 155 9.96 32.05 1.67
N GLN A 156 10.15 32.30 2.96
CA GLN A 156 10.93 31.45 3.85
C GLN A 156 10.01 30.64 4.78
N GLN A 157 10.48 29.44 5.13
CA GLN A 157 9.84 28.50 6.05
C GLN A 157 8.50 27.96 5.54
N ASP A 158 8.05 26.84 6.09
CA ASP A 158 6.72 26.30 5.79
C ASP A 158 5.64 27.06 6.57
N THR A 159 5.32 28.27 6.09
CA THR A 159 4.38 29.19 6.75
C THR A 159 3.25 29.63 5.82
N LEU A 160 2.15 30.08 6.43
CA LEU A 160 1.02 30.68 5.73
C LEU A 160 1.44 31.93 4.92
N GLY A 161 2.37 32.73 5.45
CA GLY A 161 2.93 33.89 4.75
C GLY A 161 3.61 33.54 3.42
N CYS A 162 4.34 32.43 3.37
CA CYS A 162 4.95 31.92 2.13
C CYS A 162 3.92 31.48 1.11
N ARG A 163 2.88 30.77 1.57
CA ARG A 163 1.85 30.22 0.71
C ARG A 163 0.95 31.30 0.12
N VAL A 164 0.63 32.31 0.94
CA VAL A 164 -0.03 33.55 0.49
C VAL A 164 0.81 34.26 -0.57
N ALA A 165 2.14 34.36 -0.37
CA ALA A 165 3.02 35.02 -1.32
C ALA A 165 3.04 34.31 -2.69
N TRP A 166 3.09 32.97 -2.73
CA TRP A 166 3.00 32.22 -3.99
C TRP A 166 1.59 32.28 -4.61
N ALA A 167 0.53 32.23 -3.80
CA ALA A 167 -0.84 32.40 -4.30
C ALA A 167 -1.03 33.79 -4.93
N GLN A 168 -0.37 34.84 -4.41
CA GLN A 168 -0.34 36.17 -5.02
C GLN A 168 0.51 36.20 -6.29
N ALA A 169 1.66 35.54 -6.31
CA ALA A 169 2.51 35.44 -7.51
C ALA A 169 1.76 34.78 -8.68
N ALA A 170 0.86 33.84 -8.38
CA ALA A 170 -0.01 33.21 -9.36
C ALA A 170 -0.94 34.18 -10.11
N ALA A 171 -1.18 35.38 -9.58
CA ALA A 171 -1.90 36.43 -10.29
C ALA A 171 -1.14 36.93 -11.55
N GLN A 172 0.18 36.74 -11.59
CA GLN A 172 1.05 37.17 -12.70
C GLN A 172 1.48 36.00 -13.59
N ASP A 173 1.72 34.81 -13.00
CA ASP A 173 2.10 33.59 -13.73
C ASP A 173 1.46 32.37 -13.03
N ASP A 174 0.54 31.70 -13.72
CA ASP A 174 -0.23 30.56 -13.19
C ASP A 174 0.65 29.37 -12.79
N LYS A 175 1.92 29.32 -13.25
CA LYS A 175 2.91 28.32 -12.82
C LYS A 175 3.15 28.34 -11.31
N HIS A 176 2.91 29.46 -10.64
CA HIS A 176 3.06 29.58 -9.19
C HIS A 176 1.93 28.93 -8.38
N CYS A 177 0.90 28.42 -9.03
CA CYS A 177 -0.17 27.69 -8.35
C CYS A 177 0.35 26.41 -7.67
N ASP A 178 1.31 25.71 -8.30
CA ASP A 178 1.95 24.54 -7.69
C ASP A 178 2.82 24.94 -6.49
N ASP A 179 3.46 26.12 -6.56
CA ASP A 179 4.28 26.68 -5.47
C ASP A 179 3.44 27.15 -4.27
N ALA A 180 2.18 27.49 -4.50
CA ALA A 180 1.24 27.89 -3.45
C ALA A 180 0.61 26.67 -2.75
N GLY A 181 0.54 25.51 -3.41
CA GLY A 181 -0.21 24.35 -2.94
C GLY A 181 0.29 23.76 -1.62
N ILE A 182 -0.58 23.04 -0.89
CA ILE A 182 -0.30 22.45 0.44
C ILE A 182 0.94 21.54 0.49
N LEU A 183 1.27 20.91 -0.64
CA LEU A 183 2.44 20.04 -0.79
C LEU A 183 3.63 20.73 -1.45
N SER A 184 3.53 22.02 -1.73
CA SER A 184 4.58 22.79 -2.37
C SER A 184 5.89 22.71 -1.59
N PRO A 185 7.00 22.34 -2.24
CA PRO A 185 8.33 22.45 -1.65
C PRO A 185 8.81 23.91 -1.58
N ALA A 186 8.15 24.84 -2.28
CA ALA A 186 8.52 26.25 -2.30
C ALA A 186 8.28 26.94 -0.95
N CYS A 187 7.41 26.36 -0.11
CA CYS A 187 7.24 26.70 1.30
C CYS A 187 7.63 25.51 2.16
N GLY A 188 8.91 25.44 2.52
CA GLY A 188 9.54 24.30 3.17
C GLY A 188 10.97 24.66 3.54
N ALA A 189 11.61 23.87 4.40
CA ALA A 189 12.95 24.13 4.95
C ALA A 189 13.91 24.71 3.88
N ASP A 190 14.30 25.97 4.10
CA ASP A 190 15.25 26.74 3.31
C ASP A 190 14.81 27.04 1.86
N GLY A 191 14.01 28.12 1.71
CA GLY A 191 13.60 28.63 0.41
C GLY A 191 14.75 28.67 -0.59
N ALA A 192 14.61 27.87 -1.65
CA ALA A 192 15.40 27.88 -2.88
C ALA A 192 16.84 28.43 -2.76
N LEU A 193 17.71 27.74 -2.01
CA LEU A 193 19.08 27.59 -2.51
C LEU A 193 19.05 26.52 -3.62
N PRO A 194 19.83 26.73 -4.70
CA PRO A 194 19.72 25.94 -5.93
C PRO A 194 19.98 24.48 -5.59
N LEU A 195 18.93 23.62 -5.57
CA LEU A 195 18.98 22.19 -5.20
C LEU A 195 20.34 21.88 -4.58
N VAL A 196 20.62 22.43 -3.39
CA VAL A 196 21.84 22.06 -2.68
C VAL A 196 21.60 20.60 -2.52
N SER A 197 22.32 19.81 -3.32
CA SER A 197 22.16 18.38 -3.42
C SER A 197 21.93 17.93 -2.00
N LEU A 198 20.67 17.57 -1.65
CA LEU A 198 20.31 17.23 -0.27
C LEU A 198 21.48 16.40 0.21
N PRO A 199 22.23 16.82 1.25
CA PRO A 199 23.54 16.26 1.53
C PRO A 199 23.36 14.77 1.41
N ARG A 200 23.98 14.18 0.37
CA ARG A 200 23.77 12.76 0.07
C ARG A 200 24.00 12.11 1.41
N PHE A 201 22.97 11.51 1.97
CA PHE A 201 23.03 10.97 3.32
C PHE A 201 24.28 10.07 3.31
N GLU A 202 25.36 10.51 3.95
CA GLU A 202 26.67 9.91 3.73
C GLU A 202 26.68 8.55 4.42
N GLY A 203 26.25 7.52 3.68
CA GLY A 203 26.59 6.13 3.95
C GLY A 203 26.08 5.56 5.26
N GLY A 204 24.93 6.02 5.78
CA GLY A 204 24.27 5.31 6.86
C GLY A 204 23.96 3.87 6.44
N THR A 205 24.62 2.87 7.03
CA THR A 205 24.36 1.46 6.70
C THR A 205 23.07 0.94 7.33
N CYS A 206 22.44 1.71 8.22
CA CYS A 206 21.21 1.29 8.89
C CYS A 206 19.99 1.44 7.96
N VAL A 207 19.12 0.43 8.04
CA VAL A 207 17.72 0.49 7.65
C VAL A 207 16.90 0.20 8.91
N LEU A 208 15.95 1.07 9.22
CA LEU A 208 15.02 0.87 10.34
C LEU A 208 13.80 0.08 9.85
N GLY A 209 13.54 -1.08 10.42
CA GLY A 209 12.33 -1.87 10.21
C GLY A 209 11.30 -1.60 11.30
N LEU A 210 10.09 -1.17 10.93
CA LEU A 210 8.97 -0.98 11.83
C LEU A 210 7.99 -2.14 11.76
N TRP A 211 7.68 -2.73 12.91
CA TRP A 211 6.66 -3.76 13.08
C TRP A 211 5.72 -3.36 14.23
N ASP A 212 4.51 -3.89 14.24
CA ASP A 212 3.54 -3.72 15.34
C ASP A 212 3.43 -5.05 16.10
N SER A 213 3.73 -5.04 17.40
CA SER A 213 3.62 -6.25 18.22
C SER A 213 2.19 -6.64 18.58
N THR A 214 1.24 -5.73 18.40
CA THR A 214 -0.20 -5.96 18.61
C THR A 214 -0.86 -6.66 17.42
N ASP A 215 -0.22 -6.64 16.25
CA ASP A 215 -0.63 -7.33 15.01
C ASP A 215 -0.53 -8.86 15.11
N ALA A 216 -0.43 -9.41 16.32
CA ALA A 216 -0.33 -10.84 16.55
C ALA A 216 -1.40 -11.57 15.74
N PRO A 217 -1.02 -12.32 14.70
CA PRO A 217 -2.01 -12.95 13.84
C PRO A 217 -2.82 -13.88 14.74
N SER A 218 -4.14 -13.76 14.68
CA SER A 218 -5.07 -14.70 15.33
C SER A 218 -4.88 -16.15 14.85
N TRP A 219 -4.04 -16.36 13.82
CA TRP A 219 -3.45 -17.63 13.42
C TRP A 219 -2.44 -18.12 14.50
N LYS A 220 -2.75 -19.26 15.14
CA LYS A 220 -1.95 -19.86 16.22
C LYS A 220 -0.49 -20.11 15.79
N GLY A 221 0.46 -19.31 16.30
CA GLY A 221 1.91 -19.52 16.13
C GLY A 221 2.75 -18.24 16.25
N SER A 222 2.57 -17.49 17.35
CA SER A 222 2.93 -16.08 17.56
C SER A 222 4.42 -15.69 17.57
N ASP A 223 5.37 -16.59 17.31
CA ASP A 223 6.77 -16.19 17.09
C ASP A 223 7.03 -15.71 15.65
N ARG A 224 6.06 -15.89 14.75
CA ARG A 224 6.17 -15.51 13.33
C ARG A 224 6.04 -14.01 13.03
N ALA A 225 5.42 -13.21 13.89
CA ALA A 225 5.16 -11.79 13.59
C ALA A 225 6.47 -10.97 13.46
N ARG A 226 7.50 -11.29 14.25
CA ARG A 226 8.84 -10.67 14.11
C ARG A 226 9.61 -11.20 12.89
N ASP A 227 9.38 -12.45 12.49
CA ASP A 227 10.26 -13.18 11.59
C ASP A 227 9.83 -13.22 10.11
N VAL A 228 8.53 -13.10 9.80
CA VAL A 228 8.04 -13.52 8.47
C VAL A 228 8.32 -12.51 7.34
N ILE A 229 8.21 -11.20 7.58
CA ILE A 229 8.44 -10.20 6.53
C ILE A 229 9.73 -9.41 6.79
N LEU A 230 9.79 -8.63 7.88
CA LEU A 230 10.98 -7.85 8.22
C LEU A 230 12.11 -8.68 8.82
N GLY A 231 11.87 -9.94 9.19
CA GLY A 231 12.89 -10.81 9.74
C GLY A 231 13.92 -11.25 8.70
N GLU A 232 14.06 -12.56 8.54
CA GLU A 232 15.20 -13.14 7.84
C GLU A 232 15.27 -12.79 6.33
N ARG A 233 14.12 -12.66 5.65
CA ARG A 233 14.06 -12.40 4.20
C ARG A 233 14.60 -11.01 3.83
N VAL A 234 14.07 -9.97 4.47
CA VAL A 234 14.50 -8.59 4.23
C VAL A 234 15.93 -8.41 4.74
N ARG A 235 16.26 -8.92 5.93
CA ARG A 235 17.62 -8.87 6.50
C ARG A 235 18.66 -9.43 5.53
N LYS A 236 18.47 -10.63 4.97
CA LYS A 236 19.39 -11.23 4.00
C LYS A 236 19.65 -10.35 2.78
N VAL A 237 18.60 -9.75 2.23
CA VAL A 237 18.71 -8.87 1.05
C VAL A 237 19.47 -7.59 1.39
N LEU A 238 19.25 -7.03 2.58
CA LEU A 238 19.94 -5.84 3.07
C LEU A 238 21.42 -6.14 3.37
N GLU A 239 21.73 -7.24 4.06
CA GLU A 239 23.09 -7.64 4.41
C GLU A 239 23.94 -7.95 3.17
N ALA A 240 23.34 -8.56 2.14
CA ALA A 240 23.99 -8.76 0.84
C ALA A 240 24.40 -7.45 0.14
N ARG A 241 23.95 -6.30 0.64
CA ARG A 241 24.28 -4.95 0.16
C ARG A 241 25.10 -4.14 1.15
N GLY A 242 25.59 -4.76 2.22
CA GLY A 242 26.32 -4.07 3.28
C GLY A 242 25.44 -3.19 4.17
N LEU A 243 24.13 -3.47 4.22
CA LEU A 243 23.18 -2.75 5.08
C LEU A 243 22.80 -3.59 6.30
N THR A 244 22.49 -2.91 7.40
CA THR A 244 22.06 -3.52 8.67
C THR A 244 20.61 -3.18 8.94
N LEU A 245 19.82 -4.17 9.34
CA LEU A 245 18.43 -3.97 9.74
C LEU A 245 18.30 -3.82 11.26
N SER A 246 17.87 -2.64 11.71
CA SER A 246 17.46 -2.38 13.10
C SER A 246 15.94 -2.48 13.20
N LEU A 247 15.41 -3.28 14.12
CA LEU A 247 13.96 -3.45 14.29
C LEU A 247 13.44 -2.60 15.44
N HIS A 248 12.29 -1.96 15.24
CA HIS A 248 11.61 -1.14 16.24
C HIS A 248 10.11 -1.47 16.26
N ASP A 249 9.57 -1.67 17.46
CA ASP A 249 8.15 -1.94 17.67
C ASP A 249 7.37 -0.62 17.80
N VAL A 250 6.41 -0.39 16.91
CA VAL A 250 5.63 0.87 16.89
C VAL A 250 4.64 0.97 18.05
N ASP A 251 4.27 -0.14 18.69
CA ASP A 251 3.38 -0.08 19.87
C ASP A 251 4.06 0.62 21.07
N GLY A 252 5.39 0.58 21.11
CA GLY A 252 6.22 1.32 22.07
C GLY A 252 6.37 2.82 21.76
N GLY A 253 5.72 3.31 20.70
CA GLY A 253 5.85 4.67 20.19
C GLY A 253 6.86 4.78 19.05
N LEU A 254 6.81 5.87 18.29
CA LEU A 254 7.65 6.06 17.11
C LEU A 254 9.07 6.50 17.50
N PRO A 255 10.12 6.05 16.78
CA PRO A 255 11.48 6.43 17.09
C PRO A 255 11.71 7.91 16.78
N PRO A 256 12.40 8.66 17.66
CA PRO A 256 12.66 10.08 17.45
C PRO A 256 13.76 10.28 16.39
N GLU A 257 13.83 11.47 15.78
CA GLU A 257 14.81 11.79 14.72
C GLU A 257 16.26 11.39 15.05
N PRO A 258 16.78 11.62 16.28
CA PRO A 258 18.13 11.18 16.65
C PRO A 258 18.41 9.69 16.42
N ALA A 259 17.40 8.83 16.55
CA ALA A 259 17.52 7.39 16.31
C ALA A 259 17.61 7.04 14.82
N LEU A 260 17.21 7.96 13.94
CA LEU A 260 17.26 7.81 12.49
C LEU A 260 18.56 8.34 11.88
N ARG A 261 19.46 8.94 12.66
CA ARG A 261 20.68 9.58 12.15
C ARG A 261 21.62 8.62 11.41
N SER A 262 21.68 7.36 11.82
CA SER A 262 22.49 6.34 11.14
C SER A 262 21.73 5.62 10.02
N CYS A 263 20.41 5.82 9.91
CA CYS A 263 19.55 5.06 9.03
C CYS A 263 19.20 5.86 7.78
N GLN A 264 19.53 5.30 6.61
CA GLN A 264 19.23 5.90 5.30
C GLN A 264 17.82 5.58 4.80
N ALA A 265 17.18 4.56 5.39
CA ALA A 265 15.85 4.13 4.99
C ALA A 265 15.03 3.61 6.17
N VAL A 266 13.72 3.63 5.99
CA VAL A 266 12.74 2.98 6.85
C VAL A 266 11.97 1.97 6.00
N ILE A 267 11.78 0.75 6.53
CA ILE A 267 10.87 -0.25 5.97
C ILE A 267 9.76 -0.48 6.99
N THR A 268 8.51 -0.40 6.59
CA THR A 268 7.36 -0.70 7.44
C THR A 268 6.65 -1.94 6.91
N SER A 269 6.15 -2.78 7.82
CA SER A 269 5.35 -3.94 7.44
C SER A 269 4.36 -4.28 8.53
N PHE A 270 3.08 -4.07 8.25
CA PHE A 270 1.97 -4.38 9.16
C PHE A 270 1.05 -5.43 8.55
N TYR A 271 0.22 -6.06 9.37
CA TYR A 271 -0.70 -7.12 8.97
C TYR A 271 -2.17 -6.68 8.96
N ASP A 272 -2.51 -5.68 9.77
CA ASP A 272 -3.83 -5.07 9.78
C ASP A 272 -3.77 -3.59 9.41
N ALA A 273 -4.91 -2.92 9.51
CA ALA A 273 -5.09 -1.54 9.10
C ALA A 273 -5.10 -0.54 10.29
N GLU A 274 -4.79 -1.02 11.49
CA GLU A 274 -5.08 -0.36 12.76
C GLU A 274 -3.82 -0.16 13.61
N MET A 275 -3.56 1.05 14.09
CA MET A 275 -2.48 1.29 15.06
C MET A 275 -2.82 2.40 16.06
N LYS A 276 -2.06 2.48 17.16
CA LYS A 276 -2.13 3.63 18.08
C LYS A 276 -1.53 4.87 17.43
N ASP A 277 -2.17 6.02 17.61
CA ASP A 277 -1.69 7.32 17.06
C ASP A 277 -1.37 7.24 15.56
N ALA A 278 -2.32 6.69 14.80
CA ALA A 278 -2.15 6.48 13.36
C ALA A 278 -1.94 7.82 12.62
N ALA A 279 -2.54 8.92 13.10
CA ALA A 279 -2.26 10.26 12.59
C ALA A 279 -0.82 10.71 12.86
N GLY A 280 -0.29 10.45 14.06
CA GLY A 280 1.12 10.69 14.40
C GLY A 280 2.08 9.88 13.53
N TYR A 281 1.77 8.61 13.26
CA TYR A 281 2.54 7.78 12.33
C TYR A 281 2.53 8.34 10.90
N ALA A 282 1.38 8.74 10.36
CA ALA A 282 1.30 9.33 9.03
C ALA A 282 2.14 10.60 8.91
N ALA A 283 2.09 11.47 9.93
CA ALA A 283 2.90 12.68 10.01
C ALA A 283 4.41 12.37 10.12
N TRP A 284 4.78 11.41 10.98
CA TRP A 284 6.16 10.96 11.15
C TRP A 284 6.72 10.38 9.85
N LEU A 285 5.98 9.50 9.16
CA LEU A 285 6.42 8.86 7.93
C LEU A 285 6.63 9.88 6.82
N ARG A 286 5.73 10.86 6.69
CA ARG A 286 5.92 12.01 5.79
C ARG A 286 7.20 12.78 6.12
N ALA A 287 7.46 13.08 7.39
CA ALA A 287 8.67 13.79 7.81
C ALA A 287 9.95 13.01 7.48
N VAL A 288 9.94 11.68 7.66
CA VAL A 288 11.05 10.80 7.24
C VAL A 288 11.30 10.93 5.74
N ILE A 289 10.26 10.87 4.91
CA ILE A 289 10.39 11.02 3.45
C ILE A 289 10.93 12.40 3.08
N GLN A 290 10.40 13.46 3.71
CA GLN A 290 10.82 14.84 3.46
C GLN A 290 12.26 15.11 3.91
N SER A 291 12.78 14.36 4.89
CA SER A 291 14.19 14.42 5.29
C SER A 291 15.17 13.80 4.27
N GLY A 292 14.66 13.28 3.15
CA GLY A 292 15.45 12.66 2.08
C GLY A 292 15.71 11.15 2.29
N ARG A 293 15.26 10.58 3.40
CA ARG A 293 15.36 9.13 3.66
C ARG A 293 14.35 8.36 2.80
N ARG A 294 14.70 7.14 2.44
CA ARG A 294 13.81 6.25 1.68
C ARG A 294 12.77 5.62 2.61
N VAL A 295 11.52 5.53 2.17
CA VAL A 295 10.48 4.79 2.88
C VAL A 295 9.92 3.68 2.00
N ILE A 296 9.98 2.44 2.50
CA ILE A 296 9.43 1.27 1.83
C ILE A 296 8.30 0.69 2.67
N ILE A 297 7.10 0.58 2.08
CA ILE A 297 5.95 -0.06 2.73
C ILE A 297 5.80 -1.46 2.12
N LEU A 298 5.96 -2.50 2.93
CA LEU A 298 5.69 -3.88 2.54
C LEU A 298 4.38 -4.31 3.20
N ASN A 299 3.54 -5.06 2.48
CA ASN A 299 2.27 -5.57 2.98
C ASN A 299 1.24 -4.45 3.23
N ASP A 300 0.79 -4.24 4.47
CA ASP A 300 -0.19 -3.20 4.83
C ASP A 300 0.50 -1.89 5.29
N TYR A 301 -0.19 -0.77 5.11
CA TYR A 301 0.24 0.54 5.60
C TYR A 301 0.04 0.68 7.12
N GLY A 302 -0.88 -0.07 7.73
CA GLY A 302 -1.05 -0.20 9.18
C GLY A 302 -1.75 0.97 9.88
N ALA A 303 -1.91 2.11 9.21
CA ALA A 303 -2.39 3.34 9.84
C ALA A 303 -3.61 3.94 9.13
N PHE A 304 -4.59 3.10 8.78
CA PHE A 304 -5.87 3.58 8.26
C PHE A 304 -6.86 3.92 9.39
N PHE A 305 -6.76 3.21 10.52
CA PHE A 305 -7.62 3.38 11.68
C PHE A 305 -6.79 3.62 12.95
N ASP A 306 -7.22 4.58 13.75
CA ASP A 306 -6.55 4.94 14.99
C ASP A 306 -7.19 4.22 16.18
N LYS A 307 -6.45 3.29 16.79
CA LYS A 307 -6.88 2.49 17.94
C LYS A 307 -7.14 3.34 19.19
N THR A 308 -6.55 4.53 19.31
CA THR A 308 -6.73 5.42 20.47
C THR A 308 -8.04 6.20 20.38
N THR A 309 -8.32 6.78 19.21
CA THR A 309 -9.52 7.59 18.96
C THR A 309 -10.70 6.78 18.44
N GLN A 310 -10.47 5.52 18.05
CA GLN A 310 -11.46 4.61 17.45
C GLN A 310 -12.09 5.19 16.18
N ALA A 311 -11.26 5.85 15.36
CA ALA A 311 -11.70 6.53 14.15
C ALA A 311 -10.80 6.22 12.95
N TRP A 312 -11.41 6.19 11.76
CA TRP A 312 -10.68 6.18 10.50
C TRP A 312 -9.98 7.51 10.29
N LEU A 313 -8.78 7.48 9.71
CA LEU A 313 -8.08 8.71 9.37
C LEU A 313 -8.80 9.47 8.28
N GLU A 314 -8.86 10.79 8.47
CA GLU A 314 -9.30 11.70 7.42
C GLU A 314 -8.38 11.61 6.21
N HIS A 315 -8.97 11.66 5.02
CA HIS A 315 -8.27 11.45 3.75
C HIS A 315 -7.00 12.33 3.57
N PRO A 316 -6.98 13.63 3.93
CA PRO A 316 -5.74 14.43 3.85
C PRO A 316 -4.59 13.88 4.70
N VAL A 317 -4.90 13.42 5.93
CA VAL A 317 -3.89 12.87 6.86
C VAL A 317 -3.30 11.60 6.27
N LEU A 318 -4.18 10.70 5.85
CA LEU A 318 -3.82 9.40 5.31
C LEU A 318 -3.03 9.51 4.01
N ASN A 319 -3.40 10.45 3.13
CA ASN A 319 -2.78 10.62 1.82
C ASN A 319 -1.40 11.32 1.90
N ALA A 320 -1.11 12.05 2.97
CA ALA A 320 0.10 12.86 3.10
C ALA A 320 1.43 12.09 2.85
N PRO A 321 1.68 10.91 3.47
CA PRO A 321 2.89 10.13 3.19
C PRO A 321 2.90 9.51 1.78
N PHE A 322 1.74 9.09 1.24
CA PHE A 322 1.66 8.57 -0.13
C PHE A 322 2.01 9.64 -1.16
N MET A 323 1.47 10.85 -0.99
CA MET A 323 1.80 11.99 -1.83
C MET A 323 3.29 12.32 -1.74
N ALA A 324 3.89 12.19 -0.55
CA ALA A 324 5.33 12.34 -0.37
C ALA A 324 6.13 11.27 -1.15
N LEU A 325 5.63 10.03 -1.26
CA LEU A 325 6.19 8.95 -2.10
C LEU A 325 5.94 9.14 -3.61
N GLY A 326 5.10 10.08 -4.01
CA GLY A 326 4.79 10.39 -5.42
C GLY A 326 3.51 9.75 -5.95
N VAL A 327 2.67 9.18 -5.09
CA VAL A 327 1.37 8.60 -5.47
C VAL A 327 0.23 9.21 -4.66
N GLU A 328 -0.95 9.30 -5.23
CA GLU A 328 -2.18 9.68 -4.55
C GLU A 328 -2.95 8.42 -4.15
N TYR A 329 -3.24 8.28 -2.87
CA TYR A 329 -4.19 7.30 -2.34
C TYR A 329 -5.63 7.80 -2.51
N GLY A 330 -6.45 7.07 -3.27
CA GLY A 330 -7.82 7.47 -3.62
C GLY A 330 -8.92 6.97 -2.68
N ALA A 331 -8.60 6.27 -1.59
CA ALA A 331 -9.57 5.67 -0.65
C ALA A 331 -10.62 4.70 -1.24
N GLU A 332 -10.53 4.37 -2.53
CA GLU A 332 -11.37 3.37 -3.15
C GLU A 332 -10.83 1.97 -2.86
N TRP A 333 -11.65 1.15 -2.22
CA TRP A 333 -11.33 -0.23 -1.89
C TRP A 333 -12.32 -1.21 -2.54
N THR A 334 -11.85 -2.41 -2.89
CA THR A 334 -12.74 -3.53 -3.18
C THR A 334 -12.08 -4.86 -2.79
N GLY A 335 -12.86 -5.71 -2.13
CA GLY A 335 -12.53 -7.11 -1.85
C GLY A 335 -13.00 -8.08 -2.94
N ASN A 336 -13.56 -7.59 -4.05
CA ASN A 336 -14.12 -8.44 -5.09
C ASN A 336 -13.10 -8.69 -6.21
N GLY A 337 -12.33 -9.77 -6.11
CA GLY A 337 -11.33 -10.14 -7.12
C GLY A 337 -11.88 -10.33 -8.54
N LYS A 338 -13.18 -10.59 -8.73
CA LYS A 338 -13.79 -10.78 -10.07
C LYS A 338 -13.78 -9.51 -10.91
N VAL A 339 -13.86 -8.35 -10.26
CA VAL A 339 -13.81 -7.05 -10.94
C VAL A 339 -12.38 -6.56 -11.18
N LEU A 340 -11.37 -7.27 -10.66
CA LEU A 340 -9.97 -6.90 -10.82
C LEU A 340 -9.35 -7.55 -12.08
N SER A 341 -8.36 -6.87 -12.63
CA SER A 341 -7.52 -7.34 -13.72
C SER A 341 -6.12 -6.76 -13.61
N ILE A 342 -5.11 -7.49 -14.08
CA ILE A 342 -3.74 -6.97 -14.23
C ILE A 342 -3.65 -6.26 -15.57
N SER A 343 -3.41 -4.96 -15.54
CA SER A 343 -3.21 -4.13 -16.73
C SER A 343 -1.75 -4.14 -17.18
N SER A 344 -0.81 -4.14 -16.24
CA SER A 344 0.62 -4.33 -16.51
C SER A 344 1.33 -4.93 -15.30
N PHE A 345 2.41 -5.68 -15.53
CA PHE A 345 3.32 -6.11 -14.47
C PHE A 345 4.74 -6.33 -15.01
N ASP A 346 5.75 -6.08 -14.18
CA ASP A 346 7.16 -6.28 -14.51
C ASP A 346 7.64 -7.69 -14.10
N LYS A 347 8.03 -8.50 -15.09
CA LYS A 347 8.55 -9.86 -14.86
C LYS A 347 9.90 -9.90 -14.12
N LYS A 348 10.63 -8.79 -14.04
CA LYS A 348 11.90 -8.74 -13.28
C LYS A 348 11.66 -8.55 -11.79
N THR A 349 10.63 -7.80 -11.43
CA THR A 349 10.25 -7.54 -10.02
C THR A 349 9.40 -8.67 -9.43
N PHE A 350 8.82 -9.54 -10.25
CA PHE A 350 7.95 -10.63 -9.80
C PHE A 350 8.52 -12.02 -10.07
N VAL A 351 8.52 -12.89 -9.06
CA VAL A 351 8.92 -14.30 -9.20
C VAL A 351 7.80 -15.18 -9.76
N ALA A 352 6.56 -14.74 -9.63
CA ALA A 352 5.36 -15.37 -10.20
C ALA A 352 4.35 -14.31 -10.60
N ARG A 353 3.50 -14.61 -11.58
CA ARG A 353 2.40 -13.71 -11.97
C ARG A 353 1.35 -13.69 -10.85
N PRO A 354 0.99 -12.51 -10.31
CA PRO A 354 -0.08 -12.42 -9.32
C PRO A 354 -1.44 -12.84 -9.91
N ASP A 355 -2.32 -13.36 -9.05
CA ASP A 355 -3.71 -13.64 -9.39
C ASP A 355 -4.64 -12.65 -8.65
N PRO A 356 -5.23 -11.65 -9.35
CA PRO A 356 -6.15 -10.70 -8.72
C PRO A 356 -7.40 -11.34 -8.12
N LEU A 357 -7.84 -12.49 -8.65
CA LEU A 357 -9.00 -13.20 -8.11
C LEU A 357 -8.66 -13.77 -6.73
N ALA A 358 -7.53 -14.44 -6.60
CA ALA A 358 -7.04 -14.96 -5.32
C ALA A 358 -6.64 -13.82 -4.35
N ALA A 359 -6.03 -12.75 -4.86
CA ALA A 359 -5.63 -11.61 -4.03
C ALA A 359 -6.84 -10.88 -3.44
N SER A 360 -7.90 -10.65 -4.24
CA SER A 360 -9.15 -10.00 -3.81
C SER A 360 -8.91 -8.76 -2.94
N HIS A 361 -7.91 -7.97 -3.29
CA HIS A 361 -7.47 -6.82 -2.51
C HIS A 361 -7.10 -5.69 -3.46
N TYR A 362 -7.70 -4.53 -3.27
CA TYR A 362 -7.46 -3.36 -4.11
C TYR A 362 -7.60 -2.11 -3.26
N PHE A 363 -6.61 -1.23 -3.40
CA PHE A 363 -6.69 0.17 -3.05
C PHE A 363 -6.28 0.99 -4.26
N ARG A 364 -6.84 2.19 -4.43
CA ARG A 364 -6.47 3.08 -5.53
C ARG A 364 -5.23 3.89 -5.19
N PHE A 365 -4.15 3.68 -5.95
CA PHE A 365 -2.94 4.49 -5.92
C PHE A 365 -2.66 5.03 -7.31
N ARG A 366 -2.72 6.36 -7.48
CA ARG A 366 -2.47 7.03 -8.76
C ARG A 366 -1.09 7.69 -8.74
N PRO A 367 -0.17 7.34 -9.64
CA PRO A 367 1.08 8.08 -9.76
C PRO A 367 0.82 9.57 -10.04
N VAL A 368 1.40 10.45 -9.24
CA VAL A 368 1.33 11.91 -9.43
C VAL A 368 2.70 12.54 -9.73
N SER A 369 3.78 11.76 -9.55
CA SER A 369 5.15 12.15 -9.85
C SER A 369 5.76 11.30 -10.97
N SER A 370 6.62 11.91 -11.79
CA SER A 370 7.22 11.27 -12.97
C SER A 370 8.34 10.27 -12.64
N ASP A 371 8.85 10.28 -11.41
CA ASP A 371 9.85 9.34 -10.91
C ASP A 371 9.25 8.02 -10.40
N VAL A 372 7.91 7.91 -10.34
CA VAL A 372 7.23 6.67 -9.97
C VAL A 372 7.35 5.65 -11.09
N THR A 373 7.99 4.52 -10.77
CA THR A 373 8.01 3.32 -11.61
C THR A 373 6.99 2.32 -11.10
N VAL A 374 5.99 2.02 -11.92
CA VAL A 374 4.94 1.05 -11.60
C VAL A 374 5.38 -0.36 -12.00
N HIS A 375 5.46 -1.26 -11.02
CA HIS A 375 5.84 -2.67 -11.22
C HIS A 375 4.64 -3.59 -11.35
N LEU A 376 3.49 -3.21 -10.78
CA LEU A 376 2.21 -3.89 -10.96
C LEU A 376 1.08 -2.85 -10.99
N GLN A 377 0.36 -2.82 -12.11
CA GLN A 377 -0.85 -2.02 -12.26
C GLN A 377 -2.07 -2.93 -12.34
N LEU A 378 -3.03 -2.70 -11.45
CA LEU A 378 -4.36 -3.27 -11.55
C LEU A 378 -5.30 -2.31 -12.27
N SER A 379 -6.37 -2.84 -12.83
CA SER A 379 -7.55 -2.08 -13.20
C SER A 379 -8.82 -2.76 -12.72
N ARG A 380 -9.76 -1.94 -12.26
CA ARG A 380 -11.15 -2.34 -12.00
C ARG A 380 -11.98 -2.29 -13.29
N LYS A 381 -12.75 -3.35 -13.53
CA LYS A 381 -13.65 -3.48 -14.70
C LYS A 381 -15.00 -2.79 -14.49
N ASP A 382 -15.36 -2.51 -13.24
CA ASP A 382 -16.67 -2.03 -12.82
C ASP A 382 -16.72 -0.49 -12.63
N VAL A 383 -15.59 0.19 -12.65
CA VAL A 383 -15.52 1.65 -12.57
C VAL A 383 -14.62 2.23 -13.66
N PRO A 384 -14.99 3.35 -14.28
CA PRO A 384 -14.10 4.06 -15.18
C PRO A 384 -12.87 4.56 -14.41
N ASP A 385 -11.71 4.62 -15.06
CA ASP A 385 -10.46 5.09 -14.46
C ASP A 385 -10.01 4.28 -13.22
N GLY A 386 -10.41 3.01 -13.13
CA GLY A 386 -10.08 2.13 -12.00
C GLY A 386 -8.64 1.63 -11.96
N ALA A 387 -7.68 2.33 -12.58
CA ALA A 387 -6.28 1.94 -12.58
C ALA A 387 -5.61 2.25 -11.23
N SER A 388 -4.75 1.34 -10.76
CA SER A 388 -4.02 1.49 -9.50
C SER A 388 -2.63 0.87 -9.56
N ALA A 389 -1.62 1.63 -9.14
CA ALA A 389 -0.24 1.19 -8.97
C ALA A 389 -0.08 0.51 -7.59
N VAL A 390 -0.41 -0.79 -7.50
CA VAL A 390 -0.37 -1.54 -6.23
C VAL A 390 1.03 -2.04 -5.84
N VAL A 391 1.97 -2.08 -6.79
CA VAL A 391 3.40 -2.24 -6.51
C VAL A 391 4.17 -1.22 -7.33
N PHE A 392 4.93 -0.36 -6.66
CA PHE A 392 5.70 0.72 -7.29
C PHE A 392 6.95 1.08 -6.49
N THR A 393 7.89 1.76 -7.15
CA THR A 393 9.02 2.43 -6.51
C THR A 393 9.14 3.85 -7.02
N SER A 394 9.81 4.72 -6.29
CA SER A 394 10.08 6.10 -6.68
C SER A 394 11.46 6.57 -6.22
N ALA A 395 11.78 7.81 -6.59
CA ALA A 395 12.82 8.67 -6.04
C ALA A 395 12.94 8.66 -4.51
N LYS A 396 11.92 8.22 -3.77
CA LYS A 396 11.79 8.36 -2.33
C LYS A 396 11.47 7.05 -1.60
N GLY A 397 11.45 5.92 -2.32
CA GLY A 397 11.17 4.61 -1.74
C GLY A 397 10.21 3.79 -2.59
N GLY A 398 9.21 3.17 -1.98
CA GLY A 398 8.23 2.37 -2.72
C GLY A 398 7.21 1.66 -1.85
N MET A 399 6.29 0.96 -2.50
CA MET A 399 5.28 0.15 -1.81
C MET A 399 5.06 -1.15 -2.57
N ALA A 400 4.90 -2.25 -1.83
CA ALA A 400 4.40 -3.52 -2.34
C ALA A 400 3.19 -3.94 -1.49
N LEU A 401 1.98 -3.67 -2.01
CA LEU A 401 0.73 -3.90 -1.30
C LEU A 401 0.54 -5.39 -0.93
N SER A 402 -0.10 -5.62 0.21
CA SER A 402 -0.52 -6.95 0.68
C SER A 402 -1.23 -7.74 -0.43
N ARG A 403 -1.07 -9.07 -0.41
CA ARG A 403 -1.56 -10.01 -1.44
C ARG A 403 -0.92 -9.89 -2.83
N TYR A 404 -0.11 -8.86 -3.07
CA TYR A 404 0.73 -8.73 -4.27
C TYR A 404 2.22 -8.78 -3.95
N PHE A 405 2.59 -8.54 -2.69
CA PHE A 405 3.91 -8.82 -2.14
C PHE A 405 4.15 -10.33 -1.94
N GLU A 406 3.16 -11.02 -1.38
CA GLU A 406 3.12 -12.47 -1.14
C GLU A 406 1.69 -13.01 -1.26
N THR A 407 1.55 -14.31 -1.47
CA THR A 407 0.25 -14.97 -1.52
C THR A 407 -0.39 -15.05 -0.13
N GLN A 408 -1.65 -15.45 -0.06
CA GLN A 408 -2.33 -15.72 1.22
C GLN A 408 -1.58 -16.73 2.11
N ASP A 409 -0.90 -17.69 1.48
CA ASP A 409 -0.14 -18.73 2.16
C ASP A 409 1.30 -18.30 2.49
N GLY A 410 1.65 -17.03 2.23
CA GLY A 410 2.98 -16.46 2.48
C GLY A 410 4.03 -16.79 1.41
N ALA A 411 3.63 -17.32 0.25
CA ALA A 411 4.58 -17.56 -0.83
C ALA A 411 4.98 -16.22 -1.48
N PRO A 412 6.28 -15.96 -1.72
CA PRO A 412 6.73 -14.70 -2.30
C PRO A 412 6.15 -14.50 -3.70
N LEU A 413 5.64 -13.30 -3.99
CA LEU A 413 5.28 -12.87 -5.34
C LEU A 413 6.29 -11.86 -5.88
N VAL A 414 6.82 -10.99 -5.02
CA VAL A 414 7.85 -10.00 -5.34
C VAL A 414 9.25 -10.59 -5.10
N ASP A 415 10.13 -10.41 -6.09
CA ASP A 415 11.58 -10.56 -5.90
C ASP A 415 12.07 -9.39 -5.05
N LEU A 416 12.25 -9.64 -3.75
CA LEU A 416 12.73 -8.67 -2.78
C LEU A 416 14.09 -8.07 -3.15
N THR A 417 14.97 -8.83 -3.79
CA THR A 417 16.29 -8.31 -4.20
C THR A 417 16.10 -7.23 -5.26
N THR A 418 15.33 -7.52 -6.30
CA THR A 418 15.06 -6.55 -7.36
C THR A 418 14.27 -5.35 -6.83
N PHE A 419 13.21 -5.58 -6.06
CA PHE A 419 12.35 -4.53 -5.53
C PHE A 419 13.09 -3.58 -4.58
N LEU A 420 13.78 -4.10 -3.56
CA LEU A 420 14.56 -3.26 -2.64
C LEU A 420 15.75 -2.60 -3.37
N GLY A 421 16.22 -3.17 -4.49
CA GLY A 421 17.18 -2.54 -5.42
C GLY A 421 16.71 -1.23 -5.95
N ASN A 422 15.49 -1.26 -6.49
CA ASN A 422 14.87 -0.10 -7.08
C ASN A 422 14.45 0.91 -6.00
N ALA A 423 13.90 0.46 -4.87
CA ALA A 423 13.34 1.34 -3.84
C ALA A 423 14.40 2.06 -2.99
N LEU A 424 15.54 1.43 -2.71
CA LEU A 424 16.62 2.05 -1.92
C LEU A 424 17.47 3.02 -2.77
N GLY A 425 17.41 2.91 -4.09
CA GLY A 425 18.39 3.53 -4.98
C GLY A 425 19.66 2.68 -5.07
N ARG A 426 20.38 2.81 -6.18
CA ARG A 426 21.66 2.12 -6.41
C ARG A 426 22.82 2.84 -5.76
#